data_AF-A0A9D5C876-F1
#
_entry.id   AF-A0A9D5C876-F1
#
_cell.length_a   1.000
_cell.length_b   1.000
_cell.length_c   1.000
_cell.angle_alpha   90.00
_cell.angle_beta   90.00
_cell.angle_gamma   90.00
#
_symmetry.space_group_name_H-M   'P 1'
#
loop_
_entity.id
_entity.type
_entity.pdbx_description
1 polymer ?
#
loop_
_entity_poly.entity_id
_entity_poly.type
_entity_poly.pdbx_seq_one_letter_code
_entity_poly.pdbx_strand_id
1 'polypeptide(L)'
;MVIAHQGAAMMVILKVISAFSSRSLNLTKLEVINPVITDGKGPVMILDVRGKGSLSLRAFPNVLYVDFEGSLEDSRVNDAIDDISKVSVFVRILGTYSADPNVYDLH
;
A
#
# COMPACT_ATOMS: atom_id res chain seq x y z
N MET A 1 -3.14 -1.49 -4.57
CA MET A 1 -1.71 -1.34 -4.16
C MET A 1 -1.49 -1.99 -2.81
N VAL A 2 -0.32 -2.58 -2.56
CA VAL A 2 0.07 -3.15 -1.25
C VAL A 2 1.26 -2.40 -0.67
N ILE A 3 1.15 -2.05 0.61
CA ILE A 3 2.21 -1.40 1.39
C ILE A 3 2.50 -2.27 2.61
N ALA A 4 3.76 -2.66 2.82
CA ALA A 4 4.18 -3.34 4.04
C ALA A 4 5.15 -2.48 4.83
N HIS A 5 5.01 -2.48 6.15
CA HIS A 5 5.89 -1.72 7.04
C HIS A 5 6.22 -2.49 8.33
N GLN A 6 7.34 -2.12 8.93
CA GLN A 6 7.78 -2.60 10.24
C GLN A 6 7.79 -1.41 11.20
N GLY A 7 6.69 -1.17 11.91
CA GLY A 7 6.53 0.01 12.79
C GLY A 7 5.10 0.21 13.29
N ALA A 8 4.81 1.39 13.85
CA ALA A 8 3.45 1.76 14.30
C ALA A 8 2.52 1.96 13.08
N ALA A 9 1.53 1.08 12.91
CA ALA A 9 0.63 1.08 11.75
C ALA A 9 -0.12 2.41 11.55
N MET A 10 -0.48 3.06 12.65
CA MET A 10 -1.19 4.34 12.61
C MET A 10 -0.42 5.44 11.87
N MET A 11 0.90 5.55 12.05
CA MET A 11 1.71 6.58 11.40
C MET A 11 1.78 6.38 9.89
N VAL A 12 1.90 5.13 9.44
CA VAL A 12 1.96 4.79 8.02
C VAL A 12 0.61 5.01 7.36
N ILE A 13 -0.49 4.63 8.02
CA ILE A 13 -1.86 4.90 7.54
C ILE A 13 -2.06 6.41 7.35
N LEU A 14 -1.73 7.23 8.36
CA LEU A 14 -1.89 8.68 8.28
C LEU A 14 -1.03 9.28 7.16
N LYS A 15 0.21 8.81 7.00
CA LYS A 15 1.09 9.26 5.92
C LYS A 15 0.54 8.91 4.54
N VAL A 16 0.00 7.71 4.38
CA VAL A 16 -0.68 7.27 3.14
C VAL A 16 -1.85 8.20 2.85
N ILE A 17 -2.81 8.33 3.78
CA ILE A 17 -4.00 9.18 3.60
C ILE A 17 -3.59 10.63 3.30
N SER A 18 -2.60 11.16 4.01
CA SER A 18 -2.07 12.51 3.79
C SER A 18 -1.42 12.69 2.41
N ALA A 19 -0.64 11.71 1.95
CA ALA A 19 0.02 11.76 0.64
C ALA A 19 -0.99 11.76 -0.52
N PHE A 20 -2.06 10.96 -0.42
CA PHE A 20 -3.15 10.93 -1.40
C PHE A 20 -4.03 12.19 -1.33
N SER A 21 -4.44 12.61 -0.12
CA SER A 21 -5.29 13.79 0.06
C SER A 21 -4.62 15.09 -0.39
N SER A 22 -3.34 15.28 -0.08
CA SER A 22 -2.57 16.48 -0.49
C SER A 22 -2.43 16.63 -2.01
N ARG A 23 -2.64 15.56 -2.78
CA ARG A 23 -2.55 15.53 -4.25
C ARG A 23 -3.91 15.40 -4.93
N SER A 24 -5.00 15.51 -4.15
CA SER A 24 -6.37 15.34 -4.63
C SER A 24 -6.60 14.01 -5.35
N LEU A 25 -6.00 12.94 -4.83
CA LEU A 25 -6.21 11.58 -5.30
C LEU A 25 -7.27 10.91 -4.43
N ASN A 26 -8.29 10.33 -5.07
CA ASN A 26 -9.40 9.73 -4.37
C ASN A 26 -9.07 8.30 -3.95
N LEU A 27 -9.31 7.97 -2.68
CA LEU A 27 -9.09 6.63 -2.12
C LEU A 27 -10.42 5.89 -2.11
N THR A 28 -10.51 4.78 -2.84
CA THR A 28 -11.74 3.96 -2.90
C THR A 28 -11.73 2.85 -1.86
N LYS A 29 -10.55 2.37 -1.47
CA LYS A 29 -10.42 1.30 -0.49
C LYS A 29 -9.15 1.43 0.33
N LEU A 30 -9.27 1.23 1.64
CA LEU A 30 -8.15 1.13 2.56
C LEU A 30 -8.42 0.02 3.56
N GLU A 31 -7.65 -1.07 3.46
CA GLU A 31 -7.72 -2.20 4.38
C GLU A 31 -6.38 -2.37 5.10
N VAL A 32 -6.44 -2.56 6.42
CA VAL A 32 -5.27 -2.79 7.25
C VAL A 32 -5.30 -4.24 7.70
N ILE A 33 -4.37 -5.04 7.19
CA ILE A 33 -4.16 -6.41 7.63
C ILE A 33 -3.09 -6.39 8.72
N ASN A 34 -3.54 -6.49 9.98
CA ASN A 34 -2.67 -6.66 11.13
C ASN A 34 -2.72 -8.13 11.60
N PRO A 35 -1.74 -8.98 11.26
CA PRO A 35 -1.66 -10.37 11.71
C PRO A 35 -1.70 -10.54 13.25
N VAL A 36 -1.31 -9.55 14.05
CA VAL A 36 -1.38 -9.67 15.53
C VAL A 36 -2.83 -9.64 16.04
N ILE A 37 -3.76 -9.03 15.30
CA ILE A 37 -5.17 -8.89 15.70
C ILE A 37 -6.04 -9.99 15.06
N THR A 38 -5.58 -10.62 13.97
CA THR A 38 -6.35 -11.62 13.22
C THR A 38 -5.99 -13.06 13.63
N ASP A 39 -6.61 -13.53 14.70
CA ASP A 39 -6.85 -14.94 15.07
C ASP A 39 -5.86 -15.98 14.47
N GLY A 40 -4.65 -16.05 15.03
CA GLY A 40 -3.72 -17.15 14.77
C GLY A 40 -3.10 -17.20 13.38
N LYS A 41 -3.33 -16.21 12.51
CA LYS A 41 -2.63 -16.09 11.23
C LYS A 41 -1.23 -15.50 11.48
N GLY A 42 -0.21 -16.35 11.35
CA GLY A 42 1.19 -15.94 11.49
C GLY A 42 1.55 -14.72 10.62
N PRO A 43 2.62 -13.99 10.95
CA PRO A 43 2.99 -12.75 10.27
C PRO A 43 3.16 -12.98 8.76
N VAL A 44 2.70 -12.01 7.95
CA VAL A 44 2.84 -12.09 6.48
C VAL A 44 4.34 -12.05 6.16
N MET A 45 4.86 -13.14 5.61
CA MET A 45 6.25 -13.21 5.17
C MET A 45 6.31 -12.74 3.72
N ILE A 46 7.05 -11.67 3.44
CA ILE A 46 7.35 -11.28 2.06
C ILE A 46 8.79 -11.68 1.78
N LEU A 47 8.98 -12.43 0.69
CA LEU A 47 10.30 -12.81 0.20
C LEU A 47 10.96 -11.60 -0.44
N ASP A 48 12.00 -11.08 0.19
CA ASP A 48 12.80 -10.00 -0.39
C ASP A 48 13.77 -10.60 -1.42
N VAL A 49 13.49 -10.34 -2.70
CA VAL A 49 14.30 -10.81 -3.83
C VAL A 49 15.36 -9.78 -4.24
N ARG A 50 15.45 -8.62 -3.58
CA ARG A 50 16.41 -7.56 -3.94
C ARG A 50 17.81 -7.77 -3.33
N GLY A 51 17.96 -8.69 -2.38
CA GLY A 51 19.25 -9.04 -1.79
C GLY A 51 20.09 -9.87 -2.77
N LYS A 52 21.27 -9.37 -3.16
CA LYS A 52 22.30 -10.11 -3.90
C LYS A 52 22.66 -11.40 -3.12
N GLY A 53 22.01 -12.52 -3.45
CA GLY A 53 22.38 -13.87 -3.00
C GLY A 53 21.81 -14.35 -1.67
N SER A 54 20.89 -13.63 -1.01
CA SER A 54 20.24 -14.12 0.21
C SER A 54 18.72 -13.91 0.15
N LEU A 55 18.00 -15.02 0.00
CA LEU A 55 16.54 -15.09 0.09
C LEU A 55 16.11 -14.82 1.53
N SER A 56 16.02 -13.55 1.93
CA SER A 56 15.63 -13.17 3.28
C SER A 56 14.10 -13.08 3.35
N LEU A 57 13.48 -14.02 4.06
CA LEU A 57 12.07 -13.96 4.44
C LEU A 57 11.91 -12.88 5.51
N ARG A 58 11.37 -11.72 5.14
CA ARG A 58 11.07 -10.65 6.11
C ARG A 58 9.62 -10.80 6.58
N ALA A 59 9.46 -10.94 7.89
CA ALA A 59 8.15 -10.88 8.53
C ALA A 59 7.65 -9.42 8.52
N PHE A 60 6.48 -9.20 7.91
CA PHE A 60 5.80 -7.92 7.91
C PHE A 60 4.57 -8.01 8.82
N PRO A 61 4.65 -7.45 10.04
CA PRO A 61 3.55 -7.51 10.99
C PRO A 61 2.39 -6.60 10.61
N ASN A 62 2.52 -5.74 9.59
CA ASN A 62 1.44 -4.88 9.13
C ASN A 62 1.52 -4.71 7.60
N VAL A 63 0.42 -5.06 6.93
CA VAL A 63 0.24 -4.93 5.48
C VAL A 63 -1.01 -4.10 5.23
N LEU A 64 -0.91 -3.09 4.38
CA LEU A 64 -2.02 -2.24 3.98
C LEU A 64 -2.35 -2.51 2.51
N TYR A 65 -3.63 -2.71 2.23
CA TYR A 65 -4.18 -2.72 0.87
C TYR A 65 -4.86 -1.38 0.61
N VAL A 66 -4.49 -0.75 -0.49
CA VAL A 66 -4.97 0.58 -0.88
C VAL A 66 -5.42 0.54 -2.32
N ASP A 67 -6.69 0.83 -2.57
CA ASP A 67 -7.20 1.10 -3.91
C ASP A 67 -7.55 2.58 -4.01
N PHE A 68 -7.21 3.17 -5.16
CA PHE A 68 -7.34 4.59 -5.42
C PHE A 68 -7.68 4.80 -6.89
N GLU A 69 -8.29 5.93 -7.19
CA GLU A 69 -8.62 6.35 -8.54
C GLU A 69 -7.43 7.09 -9.15
N GLY A 70 -6.96 6.60 -10.28
CA GLY A 70 -5.86 7.21 -11.02
C GLY A 70 -5.14 6.22 -11.92
N SER A 71 -4.37 6.77 -12.86
CA SER A 71 -3.44 6.01 -13.70
C SER A 71 -2.02 6.14 -13.16
N LEU A 72 -1.19 5.11 -13.38
CA LEU A 72 0.26 5.21 -13.15
C LEU A 72 0.95 6.17 -14.13
N GLU A 73 0.24 6.66 -15.15
CA GLU A 73 0.72 7.69 -16.06
C GLU A 73 0.62 9.09 -15.46
N ASP A 74 -0.16 9.29 -14.39
CA ASP A 74 -0.29 10.57 -13.70
C ASP A 74 0.94 10.82 -12.81
N SER A 75 1.57 11.98 -12.97
CA SER A 75 2.72 12.36 -12.15
C SER A 75 2.36 12.46 -10.67
N ARG A 76 1.13 12.87 -10.34
CA ARG A 76 0.65 12.98 -8.95
C ARG A 76 0.64 11.62 -8.26
N VAL A 77 0.28 10.56 -8.99
CA VAL A 77 0.26 9.19 -8.47
C VAL A 77 1.68 8.71 -8.23
N ASN A 78 2.59 8.95 -9.16
CA ASN A 78 4.01 8.58 -9.00
C ASN A 78 4.65 9.31 -7.82
N ASP A 79 4.41 10.61 -7.66
CA ASP A 79 4.92 11.41 -6.54
C ASP A 79 4.37 10.94 -5.20
N ALA A 80 3.08 10.54 -5.16
CA ALA A 80 2.48 9.97 -3.95
C ALA A 80 3.11 8.64 -3.57
N ILE A 81 3.33 7.76 -4.56
CA ILE A 81 3.96 6.45 -4.35
C ILE A 81 5.41 6.63 -3.89
N ASP A 82 6.16 7.58 -4.46
CA ASP A 82 7.53 7.89 -4.02
C ASP A 82 7.56 8.35 -2.55
N ASP A 83 6.66 9.25 -2.16
CA ASP A 83 6.57 9.74 -0.78
C ASP A 83 6.19 8.63 0.22
N ILE A 84 5.29 7.73 -0.18
CA ILE A 84 4.91 6.55 0.62
C ILE A 84 6.07 5.55 0.71
N SER A 85 6.81 5.36 -0.39
CA SER A 85 7.93 4.42 -0.45
C SER A 85 9.01 4.74 0.59
N LYS A 86 9.18 6.02 0.96
CA LYS A 86 10.15 6.48 1.96
C LYS A 86 9.85 6.02 3.39
N VAL A 87 8.58 5.82 3.72
CA VAL A 87 8.14 5.39 5.07
C VAL A 87 7.80 3.91 5.14
N SER A 88 7.66 3.26 3.99
CA SER A 88 7.33 1.86 3.87
C SER A 88 8.57 1.01 3.59
N VAL A 89 8.52 -0.26 3.97
CA VAL A 89 9.61 -1.20 3.64
C VAL A 89 9.38 -1.81 2.25
N PHE A 90 8.12 -1.93 1.85
CA PHE A 90 7.73 -2.53 0.57
C PHE A 90 6.46 -1.86 0.04
N VAL A 91 6.49 -1.46 -1.23
CA VAL A 91 5.31 -1.04 -1.98
C VAL A 91 5.25 -1.84 -3.26
N ARG A 92 4.07 -2.35 -3.60
CA ARG A 92 3.81 -3.02 -4.87
C ARG A 92 2.45 -2.66 -5.42
N ILE A 93 2.43 -2.32 -6.71
CA ILE A 93 1.19 -2.23 -7.47
C ILE A 93 0.75 -3.65 -7.87
N LEU A 94 -0.48 -4.02 -7.53
CA LEU A 94 -1.04 -5.35 -7.85
C LEU A 94 -1.65 -5.40 -9.25
N GLY A 95 -2.08 -4.26 -9.77
CA GLY A 95 -2.67 -4.12 -11.09
C GLY A 95 -3.27 -2.73 -11.26
N THR A 96 -3.55 -2.38 -12.50
CA THR A 96 -4.30 -1.19 -12.90
C THR A 96 -5.39 -1.67 -13.84
N TYR A 97 -6.63 -1.30 -13.58
CA TYR A 97 -7.79 -1.74 -14.34
C TYR A 97 -8.74 -0.56 -14.54
N SER A 98 -9.52 -0.60 -15.62
CA SER A 98 -10.59 0.37 -15.84
C SER A 98 -11.64 0.23 -14.75
N ALA A 99 -11.96 1.33 -14.08
CA ALA A 99 -13.03 1.34 -13.10
C ALA A 99 -14.39 1.28 -13.79
N ASP A 100 -15.32 0.51 -13.22
CA ASP A 100 -16.72 0.51 -13.66
C ASP A 100 -17.43 1.74 -13.07
N PRO A 101 -17.98 2.64 -13.89
CA PRO A 101 -18.66 3.84 -13.43
C PRO A 101 -19.99 3.55 -12.70
N ASN A 102 -20.52 2.32 -12.74
CA ASN A 102 -21.71 1.95 -11.97
C ASN A 102 -21.39 1.48 -10.55
N VAL A 103 -20.14 1.10 -10.27
CA VAL A 103 -19.72 0.53 -8.99
C VAL A 103 -19.09 1.60 -8.09
N TYR A 104 -18.34 2.52 -8.70
CA TYR A 104 -17.72 3.65 -8.03
C TYR A 104 -18.40 4.91 -8.56
N ASP A 105 -18.83 5.81 -7.67
CA ASP A 105 -19.51 7.08 -8.00
C ASP A 105 -18.53 8.08 -8.65
N LEU A 106 -17.96 7.65 -9.77
CA LEU A 106 -16.96 8.33 -10.59
C LEU A 106 -17.68 9.28 -11.53
N HIS A 107 -17.94 10.50 -11.03
CA HIS A 107 -18.57 11.59 -11.78
C HIS A 107 -17.55 12.57 -12.40
#